data_AF-A0A933LE28-F1
#
_entry.id   AF-A0A933LE28-F1
#
_cell.length_a   1.000
_cell.length_b   1.000
_cell.length_c   1.000
_cell.angle_alpha   90.00
_cell.angle_beta   90.00
_cell.angle_gamma   90.00
#
_symmetry.space_group_name_H-M   'P 1'
#
loop_
_entity.id
_entity.type
_entity.pdbx_description
1 polymer ?
#
loop_
_entity_poly.entity_id
_entity_poly.type
_entity_poly.pdbx_seq_one_letter_code
_entity_poly.pdbx_strand_id
1 'polypeptide(L)' 'MTNIVKEAQVLYDAKGKKTHVLLPFKTYEKLLDYLEDLEDFQAMKEAEHEKSIPWAEAKKKLLRRKK' A
#
# COMPACT_ATOMS: atom_id res chain seq x y z
N MET A 1 -1.80 12.79 7.67
CA MET A 1 -2.96 12.35 6.85
C MET A 1 -3.88 13.49 6.37
N THR A 2 -3.99 14.63 7.06
CA THR A 2 -4.96 15.70 6.73
C THR A 2 -4.73 16.46 5.41
N ASN A 3 -3.59 16.30 4.74
CA ASN A 3 -3.24 17.11 3.56
C ASN A 3 -3.43 16.40 2.21
N ILE A 4 -3.71 15.09 2.17
CA ILE A 4 -3.77 14.36 0.89
C ILE A 4 -5.11 14.60 0.17
N VAL A 5 -6.23 14.62 0.90
CA VAL A 5 -7.59 14.73 0.33
C VAL A 5 -8.14 16.17 0.29
N LYS A 6 -7.28 17.19 0.35
CA LYS A 6 -7.72 18.60 0.34
C LYS A 6 -8.53 18.97 -0.90
N GLU A 7 -8.25 18.32 -2.02
CA GLU A 7 -8.88 18.58 -3.33
C GLU A 7 -9.96 17.53 -3.68
N ALA A 8 -10.35 16.68 -2.73
CA ALA A 8 -11.36 15.66 -2.98
C ALA A 8 -12.74 16.28 -3.15
N GLN A 9 -13.46 15.84 -4.19
CA GLN A 9 -14.87 16.16 -4.39
C GLN A 9 -15.72 14.94 -4.08
N VAL A 10 -16.97 15.15 -3.66
CA VAL A 10 -17.90 14.08 -3.29
C VAL A 10 -19.20 14.24 -4.06
N LEU A 11 -19.67 13.15 -4.67
CA LEU A 11 -20.95 13.10 -5.35
C LEU A 11 -22.01 12.50 -4.42
N TYR A 12 -23.21 13.06 -4.48
CA TYR A 12 -24.37 12.65 -3.68
C TYR A 12 -25.48 12.10 -4.59
N ASP A 13 -26.20 11.09 -4.13
CA ASP A 13 -27.43 10.67 -4.79
C ASP A 13 -28.59 11.66 -4.54
N ALA A 14 -29.74 11.40 -5.17
CA ALA A 14 -30.94 12.23 -5.02
C ALA A 14 -31.50 12.27 -3.58
N LYS A 15 -31.08 11.34 -2.70
CA LYS A 15 -31.47 11.30 -1.27
C LYS A 15 -30.44 11.99 -0.38
N GLY A 16 -29.39 12.60 -0.95
CA GLY A 16 -28.31 13.25 -0.22
C GLY A 16 -27.31 12.28 0.40
N LYS A 17 -27.26 11.02 -0.04
CA LYS A 17 -26.25 10.05 0.42
C LYS A 17 -24.99 10.16 -0.43
N LYS A 18 -23.81 10.22 0.21
CA LYS A 18 -22.51 10.15 -0.48
C LYS A 18 -22.39 8.83 -1.24
N THR A 19 -22.07 8.90 -2.52
CA THR A 19 -21.94 7.71 -3.38
C THR A 19 -20.56 7.54 -3.98
N HIS A 20 -19.89 8.64 -4.36
CA HIS A 20 -18.59 8.58 -5.01
C HIS A 20 -17.68 9.69 -4.48
N VAL A 21 -16.37 9.45 -4.58
CA VAL A 21 -15.33 10.46 -4.37
C VAL A 21 -14.57 10.63 -5.68
N LEU A 22 -14.35 11.86 -6.07
CA LEU A 22 -13.52 12.21 -7.21
C LEU A 22 -12.21 12.80 -6.69
N LEU A 23 -11.09 12.24 -7.15
CA LEU A 23 -9.75 12.64 -6.76
C LEU A 23 -8.96 13.08 -8.00
N PRO A 24 -8.17 14.16 -7.92
CA PRO A 24 -7.13 14.41 -8.90
C PRO A 24 -6.18 13.21 -8.98
N PHE A 25 -5.71 12.87 -10.19
CA PHE A 25 -4.82 11.73 -10.41
C PHE A 25 -3.61 11.74 -9.47
N LYS A 26 -2.94 12.88 -9.33
CA LYS A 26 -1.79 13.06 -8.42
C LYS A 26 -2.11 12.70 -6.97
N THR A 27 -3.33 12.99 -6.53
CA THR A 27 -3.78 12.67 -5.17
C THR A 27 -4.07 11.19 -5.03
N TYR A 28 -4.70 10.59 -6.06
CA TYR A 28 -4.95 9.16 -6.10
C TYR A 28 -3.66 8.34 -6.10
N GLU A 29 -2.68 8.70 -6.94
CA GLU A 29 -1.36 8.03 -6.99
C GLU A 29 -0.65 8.08 -5.63
N LYS A 30 -0.62 9.25 -4.97
CA LYS A 30 -0.06 9.36 -3.62
C LYS A 30 -0.75 8.50 -2.57
N LEU A 31 -2.05 8.22 -2.73
CA LEU A 31 -2.75 7.29 -1.85
C LEU A 31 -2.31 5.86 -2.10
N LEU A 32 -2.05 5.48 -3.36
CA LEU A 32 -1.50 4.16 -3.70
C LEU A 32 -0.09 3.99 -3.14
N ASP A 33 0.80 4.99 -3.34
CA ASP A 33 2.16 4.95 -2.79
C ASP A 33 2.14 4.78 -1.26
N TYR A 34 1.26 5.51 -0.58
CA TYR A 34 1.11 5.40 0.87
C TYR A 34 0.55 4.03 1.31
N LEU A 35 -0.27 3.38 0.49
CA LEU A 35 -0.74 2.02 0.76
C LEU A 35 0.41 1.02 0.63
N GLU A 36 1.26 1.15 -0.40
CA GLU A 36 2.45 0.32 -0.57
C GLU A 36 3.40 0.44 0.64
N ASP A 37 3.66 1.66 1.11
CA ASP A 37 4.46 1.90 2.33
C ASP A 37 3.90 1.18 3.57
N LEU A 38 2.56 1.11 3.69
CA LEU A 38 1.91 0.41 4.80
C LEU A 38 2.02 -1.11 4.67
N GLU A 39 1.92 -1.63 3.45
CA GLU A 39 2.11 -3.05 3.16
C GLU A 39 3.54 -3.49 3.47
N ASP A 40 4.53 -2.70 3.06
CA ASP A 40 5.94 -2.93 3.40
C ASP A 40 6.18 -2.91 4.92
N PHE A 41 5.58 -1.94 5.62
CA PHE A 41 5.66 -1.86 7.07
C PHE A 41 5.05 -3.09 7.75
N GLN A 42 3.92 -3.58 7.23
CA GLN A 42 3.28 -4.78 7.74
C GLN A 42 4.16 -6.02 7.48
N ALA A 43 4.70 -6.18 6.26
CA ALA A 43 5.59 -7.28 5.92
C ALA A 43 6.84 -7.30 6.82
N MET A 44 7.41 -6.13 7.10
CA MET A 44 8.53 -6.01 8.04
C MET A 44 8.15 -6.47 9.46
N LYS A 45 6.96 -6.07 9.94
CA LYS A 45 6.46 -6.51 11.26
C LYS A 45 6.23 -8.01 11.33
N GLU A 46 5.66 -8.61 10.29
CA GLU A 46 5.44 -10.05 10.22
C GLU A 46 6.77 -10.82 10.25
N ALA A 47 7.80 -10.26 9.61
CA ALA A 47 9.15 -10.81 9.59
C ALA A 47 9.98 -10.49 10.86
N GLU A 48 9.49 -9.66 11.79
CA GLU A 48 10.26 -9.17 12.95
C GLU A 48 10.80 -10.31 13.84
N HIS A 49 10.05 -11.40 13.93
CA HIS A 49 10.43 -12.57 14.73
C HIS A 49 11.03 -13.72 13.90
N GLU A 50 11.21 -13.52 12.60
CA GLU A 50 11.88 -14.49 11.75
C GLU A 50 13.39 -14.49 11.98
N LYS A 51 14.00 -15.68 11.94
CA LYS A 51 15.45 -15.79 12.03
C LYS A 51 16.07 -15.32 10.72
N SER A 52 16.97 -14.34 10.81
CA SER A 52 17.81 -13.96 9.69
C SER A 52 18.64 -15.16 9.22
N ILE A 53 18.74 -15.33 7.90
CA ILE A 53 19.56 -16.35 7.26
C ILE A 53 20.73 -15.67 6.53
N PRO A 54 21.91 -16.32 6.45
CA PRO A 54 23.01 -15.79 5.66
C PRO A 54 22.63 -15.64 4.18
N TRP A 55 23.15 -14.60 3.51
CA TRP A 55 22.86 -14.32 2.11
C TRP A 55 23.10 -15.51 1.16
N ALA A 56 24.14 -16.30 1.42
CA ALA A 56 24.44 -17.51 0.66
C ALA A 56 23.29 -18.54 0.71
N GLU A 57 22.64 -18.69 1.87
CA GLU A 57 21.49 -19.56 2.05
C GLU A 57 20.24 -19.01 1.34
N ALA A 58 19.99 -17.70 1.46
CA ALA A 58 18.89 -17.03 0.78
C ALA A 58 18.96 -17.21 -0.74
N LYS A 59 20.15 -17.01 -1.33
CA LYS A 59 20.39 -17.19 -2.77
C LYS A 59 20.08 -18.62 -3.25
N LYS A 60 20.43 -19.64 -2.46
CA LYS A 60 20.12 -21.05 -2.77
C LYS A 60 18.61 -21.31 -2.77
N LYS A 61 17.86 -20.74 -1.81
CA LYS A 61 16.40 -20.85 -1.73
C LYS A 61 15.70 -20.17 -2.93
N LEU A 62 16.15 -18.97 -3.31
CA LEU A 62 15.59 -18.21 -4.44
C LEU A 62 15.80 -18.91 -5.79
N LEU A 63 17.00 -19.44 -6.04
CA LEU A 63 17.32 -20.16 -7.28
C LEU A 63 16.55 -21.47 -7.42
N ARG A 64 16.26 -22.16 -6.31
CA ARG A 64 15.46 -23.40 -6.30
C ARG A 64 13.99 -23.16 -6.66
N ARG A 65 13.45 -21.97 -6.37
CA ARG A 65 12.06 -21.58 -6.68
C ARG A 65 11.82 -21.22 -8.15
N LYS A 66 12.88 -20.98 -8.93
CA LYS A 66 12.82 -20.62 -10.36
C LYS A 66 12.90 -21.82 -11.32
N LYS A 67 13.06 -23.05 -10.81
CA LYS A 67 13.01 -24.30 -11.56
C LYS A 67 11.69 -25.00 -11.30
#